data_AF-A0A8W8I1W3-F1
#
_entry.id   AF-A0A8W8I1W3-F1
#
_cell.length_a   1.000
_cell.length_b   1.000
_cell.length_c   1.000
_cell.angle_alpha   90.00
_cell.angle_beta   90.00
_cell.angle_gamma   90.00
#
_symmetry.space_group_name_H-M   'P 1'
#
loop_
_entity.id
_entity.type
_entity.pdbx_description
1 polymer ?
#
loop_
_entity_poly.entity_id
_entity_poly.type
_entity_poly.pdbx_seq_one_letter_code
_entity_poly.pdbx_strand_id
1 'polypeptide(L)'
;MAANVKENEEREKNVLVWRNKMEKSKKGEILRELRKLSVQVVALEREKTTHLYSKRSEFRHDFSVLEELDSKLTGDIKSEQVKVKQQLEKISHMVKRFHKELKDVKPTPEFVEKLKVIMEEIEGTITSFKENQRKQYEELIRDERMTYQEIQAMERKFDAWSQLAEKPDNKSKTPAAPLASARDITKDLPPQVAAFEKFLEETGGIRGGWDEYDHGTFLKFRNRYKGKIIFIKHALVAIPTKTEEEIRDHEEWYQTYLSMNEKKKESIKKWREKKEGEKEEVLSKVESELAEDQQKEEQKQQRLKEQIQEEKRQRFSQLNAWKVQKELERAQ
;
A
#
# COMPACT_ATOMS: atom_id res chain seq x y z
N MET A 1 11.51 -53.26 -49.68
CA MET A 1 12.14 -52.75 -48.44
C MET A 1 12.47 -51.26 -48.50
N ALA A 2 13.06 -50.72 -49.58
CA ALA A 2 13.42 -49.30 -49.68
C ALA A 2 12.26 -48.28 -49.63
N ALA A 3 11.07 -48.64 -50.12
CA ALA A 3 9.89 -47.76 -50.09
C ALA A 3 9.34 -47.54 -48.67
N ASN A 4 9.36 -48.60 -47.84
CA ASN A 4 8.83 -48.57 -46.48
C ASN A 4 9.76 -47.80 -45.51
N VAL A 5 11.05 -47.74 -45.81
CA VAL A 5 12.03 -46.94 -45.06
C VAL A 5 11.87 -45.44 -45.35
N LYS A 6 11.66 -45.08 -46.62
CA LYS A 6 11.40 -43.67 -47.02
C LYS A 6 10.11 -43.12 -46.40
N GLU A 7 9.04 -43.91 -46.39
CA GLU A 7 7.75 -43.50 -45.84
C GLU A 7 7.82 -43.32 -44.30
N ASN A 8 8.65 -44.12 -43.62
CA ASN A 8 8.87 -44.00 -42.18
C ASN A 8 9.72 -42.77 -41.82
N GLU A 9 10.78 -42.47 -42.59
CA GLU A 9 11.59 -41.25 -42.42
C GLU A 9 10.78 -39.96 -42.66
N GLU A 10 9.84 -39.99 -43.61
CA GLU A 10 8.99 -38.85 -43.94
C GLU A 10 7.92 -38.60 -42.87
N ARG A 11 7.38 -39.68 -42.27
CA ARG A 11 6.53 -39.61 -41.08
C ARG A 11 7.26 -39.04 -39.87
N GLU A 12 8.48 -39.48 -39.58
CA GLU A 12 9.29 -38.97 -38.46
C GLU A 12 9.63 -37.48 -38.63
N LYS A 13 9.98 -37.04 -39.84
CA LYS A 13 10.20 -35.62 -40.15
C LYS A 13 8.93 -34.79 -39.92
N ASN A 14 7.77 -35.28 -40.34
CA ASN A 14 6.49 -34.58 -40.12
C ASN A 14 6.11 -34.47 -38.64
N VAL A 15 6.38 -35.51 -37.83
CA VAL A 15 6.16 -35.48 -36.37
C VAL A 15 7.09 -34.46 -35.69
N LEU A 16 8.35 -34.39 -36.11
CA LEU A 16 9.32 -33.41 -35.57
C LEU A 16 8.92 -31.97 -35.91
N VAL A 17 8.46 -31.73 -37.14
CA VAL A 17 7.95 -30.42 -37.59
C VAL A 17 6.69 -30.03 -36.81
N TRP A 18 5.77 -30.97 -36.58
CA TRP A 18 4.55 -30.73 -35.82
C TRP A 18 4.85 -30.43 -34.34
N ARG A 19 5.76 -31.17 -33.72
CA ARG A 19 6.25 -30.92 -32.35
C ARG A 19 6.89 -29.54 -32.22
N ASN A 20 7.78 -29.17 -33.13
CA ASN A 20 8.39 -27.84 -33.18
C ASN A 20 7.37 -26.71 -33.39
N LYS A 21 6.32 -26.95 -34.18
CA LYS A 21 5.22 -25.99 -34.39
C LYS A 21 4.39 -25.80 -33.11
N MET A 22 4.12 -26.88 -32.39
CA MET A 22 3.42 -26.84 -31.09
C MET A 22 4.25 -26.08 -30.04
N GLU A 23 5.55 -26.35 -29.93
CA GLU A 23 6.43 -25.63 -29.01
C GLU A 23 6.54 -24.14 -29.34
N LYS A 24 6.62 -23.78 -30.63
CA LYS A 24 6.57 -22.38 -31.06
C LYS A 24 5.23 -21.72 -30.72
N SER A 25 4.11 -22.43 -30.84
CA SER A 25 2.78 -21.93 -30.43
C SER A 25 2.73 -21.67 -28.93
N LYS A 26 3.15 -22.65 -28.12
CA LYS A 26 3.24 -22.53 -26.65
C LYS A 26 4.13 -21.36 -26.23
N LYS A 27 5.30 -21.21 -26.85
CA LYS A 27 6.18 -20.06 -26.64
C LYS A 27 5.50 -18.74 -27.00
N GLY A 28 4.74 -18.72 -28.10
CA GLY A 28 3.96 -17.55 -28.52
C GLY A 28 2.81 -17.19 -27.55
N GLU A 29 2.19 -18.19 -26.93
CA GLU A 29 1.18 -18.01 -25.87
C GLU A 29 1.81 -17.43 -24.60
N ILE A 30 2.90 -18.03 -24.12
CA ILE A 30 3.63 -17.54 -22.94
C ILE A 30 4.09 -16.08 -23.16
N LEU A 31 4.60 -15.73 -24.35
CA LEU A 31 5.01 -14.36 -24.66
C LEU A 31 3.83 -13.38 -24.76
N ARG A 32 2.62 -13.83 -25.09
CA ARG A 32 1.41 -13.00 -25.06
C ARG A 32 0.97 -12.78 -23.62
N GLU A 33 0.97 -13.83 -22.82
CA GLU A 33 0.62 -13.78 -21.40
C GLU A 33 1.59 -12.89 -20.60
N LEU A 34 2.90 -13.06 -20.82
CA LEU A 34 3.92 -12.24 -20.17
C LEU A 34 3.77 -10.76 -20.54
N ARG A 35 3.39 -10.44 -21.79
CA ARG A 35 3.05 -9.07 -22.20
C ARG A 35 1.79 -8.56 -21.51
N LYS A 36 0.74 -9.39 -21.42
CA LYS A 36 -0.50 -9.02 -20.71
C LYS A 36 -0.22 -8.71 -19.24
N LEU A 37 0.50 -9.59 -18.55
CA LEU A 37 0.90 -9.41 -17.15
C LEU A 37 1.76 -8.16 -16.98
N SER A 38 2.72 -7.91 -17.87
CA SER A 38 3.54 -6.70 -17.83
C SER A 38 2.70 -5.41 -17.94
N VAL A 39 1.69 -5.38 -18.83
CA VAL A 39 0.78 -4.25 -18.94
C VAL A 39 -0.08 -4.09 -17.67
N GLN A 40 -0.54 -5.20 -17.08
CA GLN A 40 -1.30 -5.18 -15.83
C GLN A 40 -0.47 -4.64 -14.67
N VAL A 41 0.78 -5.05 -14.53
CA VAL A 41 1.70 -4.53 -13.50
C VAL A 41 1.86 -3.02 -13.64
N VAL A 42 2.09 -2.52 -14.86
CA VAL A 42 2.23 -1.07 -15.10
C VAL A 42 0.94 -0.31 -14.78
N ALA A 43 -0.23 -0.88 -15.07
CA ALA A 43 -1.51 -0.27 -14.72
C ALA A 43 -1.67 -0.18 -13.19
N LEU A 44 -1.40 -1.26 -12.46
CA LEU A 44 -1.46 -1.30 -11.00
C LEU A 44 -0.44 -0.35 -10.36
N GLU A 45 0.77 -0.24 -10.89
CA GLU A 45 1.78 0.72 -10.43
C GLU A 45 1.33 2.18 -10.61
N ARG A 46 0.61 2.48 -11.70
CA ARG A 46 0.03 3.81 -11.94
C ARG A 46 -1.10 4.11 -10.99
N GLU A 47 -1.97 3.13 -10.73
CA GLU A 47 -3.06 3.25 -9.75
C GLU A 47 -2.50 3.47 -8.34
N LYS A 48 -1.51 2.66 -7.93
CA LYS A 48 -0.79 2.81 -6.66
C LYS A 48 -0.25 4.22 -6.49
N THR A 49 0.50 4.70 -7.49
CA THR A 49 1.10 6.05 -7.46
C THR A 49 0.02 7.14 -7.38
N THR A 50 -1.08 6.98 -8.11
CA THR A 50 -2.15 7.98 -8.19
C THR A 50 -2.99 8.05 -6.92
N HIS A 51 -3.27 6.91 -6.30
CA HIS A 51 -4.17 6.83 -5.16
C HIS A 51 -3.45 6.90 -3.81
N LEU A 52 -2.27 6.27 -3.68
CA LEU A 52 -1.54 6.21 -2.42
C LEU A 52 -0.49 7.31 -2.31
N TYR A 53 0.29 7.54 -3.37
CA TYR A 53 1.46 8.44 -3.32
C TYR A 53 1.19 9.85 -3.87
N SER A 54 -0.01 10.11 -4.37
CA SER A 54 -0.39 11.44 -4.85
C SER A 54 -0.32 12.47 -3.73
N LYS A 55 0.30 13.62 -4.03
CA LYS A 55 0.38 14.78 -3.12
C LYS A 55 -1.00 15.35 -2.74
N ARG A 56 -2.05 15.00 -3.49
CA ARG A 56 -3.44 15.42 -3.24
C ARG A 56 -4.21 14.42 -2.37
N SER A 57 -3.61 13.28 -2.02
CA SER A 57 -4.23 12.27 -1.16
C SER A 57 -4.21 12.74 0.29
N GLU A 58 -5.36 12.63 0.98
CA GLU A 58 -5.48 12.95 2.41
C GLU A 58 -4.61 12.04 3.29
N PHE A 59 -4.23 10.86 2.78
CA PHE A 59 -3.40 9.86 3.47
C PHE A 59 -1.92 9.92 3.11
N ARG A 60 -1.47 10.97 2.41
CA ARG A 60 -0.09 11.05 1.90
C ARG A 60 0.96 10.94 3.01
N HIS A 61 0.67 11.45 4.20
CA HIS A 61 1.58 11.34 5.35
C HIS A 61 1.71 9.90 5.84
N ASP A 62 0.60 9.15 5.87
CA ASP A 62 0.60 7.76 6.32
C ASP A 62 1.30 6.82 5.31
N PHE A 63 1.22 7.14 4.02
CA PHE A 63 1.84 6.36 2.95
C PHE A 63 3.27 6.79 2.59
N SER A 64 3.82 7.86 3.15
CA SER A 64 5.16 8.33 2.77
C SER A 64 6.26 7.33 3.14
N VAL A 65 6.12 6.65 4.28
CA VAL A 65 7.05 5.60 4.72
C VAL A 65 7.03 4.42 3.74
N LEU A 66 5.86 4.07 3.22
CA LEU A 66 5.71 3.01 2.23
C LEU A 66 6.35 3.40 0.87
N GLU A 67 6.18 4.66 0.45
CA GLU A 67 6.82 5.22 -0.75
C GLU A 67 8.37 5.18 -0.65
N GLU A 68 8.91 5.50 0.53
CA GLU A 68 10.35 5.42 0.82
C GLU A 68 10.86 3.97 0.76
N LEU A 69 10.13 3.03 1.37
CA LEU A 69 10.46 1.61 1.33
C LEU A 69 10.42 1.04 -0.10
N ASP A 70 9.38 1.36 -0.87
CA ASP A 70 9.24 0.95 -2.27
C ASP A 70 10.42 1.47 -3.12
N SER A 71 10.79 2.73 -2.92
CA SER A 71 11.91 3.36 -3.62
C SER A 71 13.23 2.69 -3.29
N LYS A 72 13.43 2.37 -1.99
CA LYS A 72 14.60 1.64 -1.52
C LYS A 72 14.68 0.24 -2.15
N LEU A 73 13.61 -0.55 -2.06
CA LEU A 73 13.56 -1.90 -2.64
C LEU A 73 13.80 -1.90 -4.15
N THR A 74 13.22 -0.93 -4.87
CA THR A 74 13.46 -0.75 -6.30
C THR A 74 14.94 -0.43 -6.59
N GLY A 75 15.57 0.39 -5.76
CA GLY A 75 16.99 0.69 -5.82
C GLY A 75 17.85 -0.55 -5.56
N ASP A 76 17.52 -1.30 -4.51
CA ASP A 76 18.21 -2.52 -4.11
C ASP A 76 18.18 -3.56 -5.23
N ILE A 77 17.00 -3.83 -5.83
CA ILE A 77 16.84 -4.74 -6.98
C ILE A 77 17.73 -4.33 -8.15
N LYS A 78 17.72 -3.04 -8.53
CA LYS A 78 18.57 -2.54 -9.63
C LYS A 78 20.05 -2.71 -9.30
N SER A 79 20.45 -2.44 -8.06
CA SER A 79 21.83 -2.58 -7.61
C SER A 79 22.29 -4.04 -7.67
N GLU A 80 21.45 -4.99 -7.22
CA GLU A 80 21.75 -6.42 -7.26
C GLU A 80 21.83 -6.94 -8.69
N GLN A 81 20.94 -6.50 -9.59
CA GLN A 81 21.03 -6.83 -11.03
C GLN A 81 22.39 -6.43 -11.63
N VAL A 82 22.87 -5.22 -11.31
CA VAL A 82 24.17 -4.74 -11.77
C VAL A 82 25.30 -5.58 -11.16
N LYS A 83 25.27 -5.85 -9.85
CA LYS A 83 26.30 -6.66 -9.17
C LYS A 83 26.39 -8.07 -9.74
N VAL A 84 25.26 -8.77 -9.89
CA VAL A 84 25.22 -10.12 -10.44
C VAL A 84 25.74 -10.15 -11.87
N LYS A 85 25.32 -9.18 -12.70
CA LYS A 85 25.83 -9.05 -14.08
C LYS A 85 27.34 -8.86 -14.12
N GLN A 86 27.89 -7.98 -13.28
CA GLN A 86 29.33 -7.74 -13.19
C GLN A 86 30.11 -9.00 -12.75
N GLN A 87 29.60 -9.75 -11.77
CA GLN A 87 30.23 -11.01 -11.33
C GLN A 87 30.22 -12.06 -12.44
N LEU A 88 29.10 -12.19 -13.17
CA LEU A 88 28.99 -13.13 -14.29
C LEU A 88 29.91 -12.73 -15.44
N GLU A 89 30.00 -11.44 -15.75
CA GLU A 89 30.94 -10.90 -16.74
C GLU A 89 32.38 -11.21 -16.33
N LYS A 90 32.76 -10.99 -15.06
CA LYS A 90 34.10 -11.33 -14.56
C LYS A 90 34.44 -12.79 -14.78
N ILE A 91 33.56 -13.71 -14.37
CA ILE A 91 33.75 -15.16 -14.57
C ILE A 91 33.88 -15.47 -16.07
N SER A 92 33.02 -14.89 -16.91
CA SER A 92 33.09 -15.08 -18.36
C SER A 92 34.42 -14.62 -18.96
N HIS A 93 34.96 -13.47 -18.53
CA HIS A 93 36.26 -12.99 -18.97
C HIS A 93 37.40 -13.92 -18.53
N MET A 94 37.37 -14.43 -17.29
CA MET A 94 38.37 -15.39 -16.81
C MET A 94 38.34 -16.68 -17.63
N VAL A 95 37.15 -17.22 -17.92
CA VAL A 95 36.99 -18.43 -18.76
C VAL A 95 37.46 -18.18 -20.20
N LYS A 96 37.11 -17.02 -20.79
CA LYS A 96 37.60 -16.65 -22.14
C LYS A 96 39.13 -16.56 -22.18
N ARG A 97 39.73 -15.99 -21.14
CA ARG A 97 41.19 -15.90 -21.01
C ARG A 97 41.80 -17.30 -20.90
N PHE A 98 41.27 -18.16 -20.03
CA PHE A 98 41.71 -19.54 -19.90
C PHE A 98 41.64 -20.28 -21.24
N HIS A 99 40.52 -20.15 -21.97
CA HIS A 99 40.34 -20.75 -23.29
C HIS A 99 41.32 -20.23 -24.34
N LYS A 100 41.68 -18.95 -24.29
CA LYS A 100 42.70 -18.36 -25.17
C LYS A 100 44.07 -18.94 -24.85
N GLU A 101 44.46 -18.97 -23.57
CA GLU A 101 45.74 -19.52 -23.14
C GLU A 101 45.84 -21.02 -23.53
N LEU A 102 44.75 -21.78 -23.44
CA LEU A 102 44.67 -23.19 -23.87
C LEU A 102 44.92 -23.41 -25.38
N LYS A 103 44.57 -22.45 -26.24
CA LYS A 103 44.68 -22.59 -27.71
C LYS A 103 46.09 -22.34 -28.25
N ASP A 104 46.90 -21.57 -27.51
CA ASP A 104 48.09 -20.93 -28.09
C ASP A 104 49.43 -21.61 -27.75
N VAL A 105 49.46 -22.79 -27.08
CA VAL A 105 50.74 -23.34 -26.57
C VAL A 105 50.84 -24.87 -26.60
N LYS A 106 52.05 -25.39 -26.88
CA LYS A 106 52.41 -26.81 -26.64
C LYS A 106 52.43 -27.08 -25.12
N PRO A 107 51.92 -28.23 -24.64
CA PRO A 107 51.90 -28.53 -23.21
C PRO A 107 53.31 -28.75 -22.67
N THR A 108 53.90 -27.69 -22.08
CA THR A 108 55.08 -27.78 -21.22
C THR A 108 54.65 -27.88 -19.75
N PRO A 109 55.44 -28.53 -18.87
CA PRO A 109 55.10 -28.65 -17.45
C PRO A 109 54.78 -27.32 -16.76
N GLU A 110 55.57 -26.28 -17.06
CA GLU A 110 55.39 -24.93 -16.51
C GLU A 110 54.09 -24.26 -17.00
N PHE A 111 53.69 -24.56 -18.24
CA PHE A 111 52.46 -24.05 -18.82
C PHE A 111 51.21 -24.74 -18.25
N VAL A 112 51.31 -26.05 -18.01
CA VAL A 112 50.24 -26.83 -17.34
C VAL A 112 50.02 -26.33 -15.92
N GLU A 113 51.10 -26.04 -15.17
CA GLU A 113 50.98 -25.48 -13.82
C GLU A 113 50.31 -24.09 -13.84
N LYS A 114 50.68 -23.23 -14.79
CA LYS A 114 50.02 -21.92 -14.97
C LYS A 114 48.52 -22.06 -15.29
N LEU A 115 48.13 -23.00 -16.14
CA LEU A 115 46.71 -23.26 -16.43
C LEU A 115 45.96 -23.75 -15.20
N LYS A 116 46.58 -24.61 -14.39
CA LYS A 116 46.00 -25.12 -13.14
C LYS A 116 45.70 -23.98 -12.18
N VAL A 117 46.63 -23.03 -11.99
CA VAL A 117 46.40 -21.83 -11.17
C VAL A 117 45.20 -21.02 -11.68
N ILE A 118 45.10 -20.78 -12.99
CA ILE A 118 43.96 -20.04 -13.57
C ILE A 118 42.64 -20.80 -13.38
N MET A 119 42.67 -22.13 -13.50
CA MET A 119 41.49 -22.99 -13.27
C MET A 119 41.04 -22.92 -11.80
N GLU A 120 41.96 -23.04 -10.85
CA GLU A 120 41.68 -22.91 -9.42
C GLU A 120 41.13 -21.53 -9.07
N GLU A 121 41.64 -20.45 -9.68
CA GLU A 121 41.09 -19.10 -9.52
C GLU A 121 39.65 -18.97 -10.04
N ILE A 122 39.35 -19.57 -11.20
CA ILE A 122 38.00 -19.60 -11.78
C ILE A 122 37.06 -20.39 -10.86
N GLU A 123 37.47 -21.58 -10.43
CA GLU A 123 36.69 -22.44 -9.54
C GLU A 123 36.44 -21.78 -8.19
N GLY A 124 37.46 -21.13 -7.61
CA GLY A 124 37.33 -20.34 -6.39
C GLY A 124 36.34 -19.18 -6.55
N THR A 125 36.40 -18.46 -7.67
CA THR A 125 35.46 -17.36 -7.97
C THR A 125 34.03 -17.87 -8.15
N ILE A 126 33.83 -18.99 -8.86
CA ILE A 126 32.51 -19.60 -9.06
C ILE A 126 31.95 -20.10 -7.73
N THR A 127 32.77 -20.74 -6.90
CA THR A 127 32.36 -21.28 -5.61
C THR A 127 31.96 -20.15 -4.67
N SER A 128 32.77 -19.09 -4.58
CA SER A 128 32.46 -17.89 -3.80
C SER A 128 31.17 -17.21 -4.28
N PHE A 129 30.99 -17.08 -5.60
CA PHE A 129 29.78 -16.53 -6.18
C PHE A 129 28.53 -17.36 -5.82
N LYS A 130 28.58 -18.68 -5.99
CA LYS A 130 27.48 -19.59 -5.63
C LYS A 130 27.15 -19.54 -4.14
N GLU A 131 28.18 -19.53 -3.29
CA GLU A 131 28.02 -19.43 -1.85
C GLU A 131 27.36 -18.11 -1.44
N ASN A 132 27.79 -16.99 -2.02
CA ASN A 132 27.18 -15.68 -1.78
C ASN A 132 25.72 -15.62 -2.24
N GLN A 133 25.44 -16.11 -3.45
CA GLN A 133 24.07 -16.18 -3.98
C GLN A 133 23.17 -17.07 -3.11
N ARG A 134 23.69 -18.20 -2.60
CA ARG A 134 22.94 -19.07 -1.68
C ARG A 134 22.60 -18.35 -0.38
N LYS A 135 23.56 -17.64 0.23
CA LYS A 135 23.34 -16.87 1.46
C LYS A 135 22.28 -15.78 1.27
N GLN A 136 22.38 -15.00 0.20
CA GLN A 136 21.39 -13.97 -0.13
C GLN A 136 20.00 -14.57 -0.33
N TYR A 137 19.91 -15.70 -1.05
CA TYR A 137 18.65 -16.41 -1.26
C TYR A 137 18.03 -16.91 0.06
N GLU A 138 18.84 -17.53 0.93
CA GLU A 138 18.37 -18.01 2.24
C GLU A 138 17.88 -16.87 3.14
N GLU A 139 18.52 -15.70 3.08
CA GLU A 139 18.07 -14.49 3.78
C GLU A 139 16.73 -13.99 3.25
N LEU A 140 16.59 -13.86 1.93
CA LEU A 140 15.32 -13.46 1.30
C LEU A 140 14.17 -14.42 1.62
N ILE A 141 14.42 -15.74 1.63
CA ILE A 141 13.41 -16.74 2.02
C ILE A 141 12.99 -16.60 3.48
N ARG A 142 13.94 -16.26 4.37
CA ARG A 142 13.63 -16.01 5.78
C ARG A 142 12.75 -14.77 5.92
N ASP A 143 13.10 -13.69 5.24
CA ASP A 143 12.36 -12.43 5.28
C ASP A 143 10.95 -12.60 4.69
N GLU A 144 10.83 -13.26 3.52
CA GLU A 144 9.55 -13.59 2.91
C GLU A 144 8.65 -14.36 3.88
N ARG A 145 9.20 -15.39 4.54
CA ARG A 145 8.46 -16.16 5.54
C ARG A 145 8.01 -15.29 6.72
N MET A 146 8.86 -14.41 7.21
CA MET A 146 8.54 -13.53 8.34
C MET A 146 7.44 -12.54 7.95
N THR A 147 7.59 -11.83 6.83
CA THR A 147 6.58 -10.89 6.34
C THR A 147 5.25 -11.59 6.06
N TYR A 148 5.27 -12.80 5.50
CA TYR A 148 4.06 -13.58 5.30
C TYR A 148 3.35 -13.93 6.62
N GLN A 149 4.10 -14.30 7.66
CA GLN A 149 3.54 -14.53 9.00
C GLN A 149 2.96 -13.25 9.62
N GLU A 150 3.61 -12.11 9.43
CA GLU A 150 3.11 -10.81 9.87
C GLU A 150 1.80 -10.44 9.17
N ILE A 151 1.72 -10.63 7.84
CA ILE A 151 0.50 -10.44 7.06
C ILE A 151 -0.61 -11.35 7.59
N GLN A 152 -0.35 -12.65 7.75
CA GLN A 152 -1.34 -13.59 8.32
C GLN A 152 -1.80 -13.19 9.73
N ALA A 153 -0.90 -12.68 10.56
CA ALA A 153 -1.25 -12.20 11.89
C ALA A 153 -2.17 -10.96 11.82
N MET A 154 -1.94 -10.07 10.85
CA MET A 154 -2.81 -8.91 10.59
C MET A 154 -4.16 -9.33 10.00
N GLU A 155 -4.19 -10.26 9.07
CA GLU A 155 -5.43 -10.85 8.52
C GLU A 155 -6.30 -11.43 9.64
N ARG A 156 -5.72 -12.24 10.54
CA ARG A 156 -6.45 -12.77 11.70
C ARG A 156 -7.00 -11.68 12.62
N LYS A 157 -6.28 -10.56 12.76
CA LYS A 157 -6.78 -9.41 13.54
C LYS A 157 -7.96 -8.74 12.82
N PHE A 158 -7.88 -8.56 11.51
CA PHE A 158 -8.99 -8.03 10.71
C PHE A 158 -10.23 -8.92 10.79
N ASP A 159 -10.04 -10.25 10.71
CA ASP A 159 -11.13 -11.21 10.88
C ASP A 159 -11.75 -11.11 12.29
N ALA A 160 -10.92 -11.04 13.33
CA ALA A 160 -11.40 -10.89 14.71
C ALA A 160 -12.15 -9.57 14.93
N TRP A 161 -11.68 -8.46 14.34
CA TRP A 161 -12.37 -7.17 14.40
C TRP A 161 -13.70 -7.20 13.65
N SER A 162 -13.75 -7.85 12.49
CA SER A 162 -14.98 -8.02 11.71
C SER A 162 -16.02 -8.84 12.49
N GLN A 163 -15.59 -9.92 13.15
CA GLN A 163 -16.46 -10.74 14.01
C GLN A 163 -16.94 -10.02 15.27
N LEU A 164 -16.17 -9.05 15.80
CA LEU A 164 -16.60 -8.20 16.91
C LEU A 164 -17.68 -7.20 16.48
N ALA A 165 -17.64 -6.72 15.23
CA ALA A 165 -18.63 -5.80 14.68
C ALA A 165 -19.98 -6.47 14.39
N GLU A 166 -20.00 -7.80 14.18
CA GLU A 166 -21.21 -8.56 13.84
C GLU A 166 -22.02 -9.07 15.05
N LYS A 167 -21.47 -9.06 16.27
CA LYS A 167 -22.23 -9.51 17.44
C LYS A 167 -23.18 -8.42 17.94
N PRO A 168 -24.51 -8.64 17.95
CA PRO A 168 -25.44 -7.70 18.58
C PRO A 168 -25.17 -7.68 20.09
N ASP A 169 -25.08 -6.46 20.60
CA ASP A 169 -24.75 -6.05 21.95
C ASP A 169 -25.42 -6.91 23.03
N ASN A 170 -24.69 -7.89 23.56
CA ASN A 170 -25.05 -8.57 24.80
C ASN A 170 -24.37 -7.84 25.95
N LYS A 171 -25.16 -6.98 26.60
CA LYS A 171 -24.85 -6.22 27.82
C LYS A 171 -24.05 -7.06 28.82
N SER A 172 -22.74 -6.83 28.92
CA SER A 172 -21.99 -7.07 30.14
C SER A 172 -21.28 -5.79 30.55
N LYS A 173 -21.84 -5.13 31.55
CA LYS A 173 -21.24 -3.97 32.22
C LYS A 173 -20.01 -4.45 33.01
N THR A 174 -18.82 -4.03 32.60
CA THR A 174 -17.67 -3.87 33.50
C THR A 174 -16.99 -2.54 33.18
N PRO A 175 -16.64 -1.72 34.18
CA PRO A 175 -15.95 -0.46 33.95
C PRO A 175 -14.44 -0.73 33.92
N ALA A 176 -13.86 -0.84 32.73
CA ALA A 176 -12.43 -0.69 32.54
C ALA A 176 -12.16 0.70 31.95
N ALA A 177 -11.26 1.44 32.60
CA ALA A 177 -10.93 2.83 32.31
C ALA A 177 -10.61 3.09 30.83
N PRO A 178 -10.96 4.27 30.28
CA PRO A 178 -10.84 4.53 28.86
C PRO A 178 -9.38 4.77 28.47
N LEU A 179 -8.77 3.78 27.80
CA LEU A 179 -7.64 4.03 26.92
C LEU A 179 -8.17 4.80 25.71
N ALA A 180 -7.93 6.10 25.72
CA ALA A 180 -8.16 6.99 24.59
C ALA A 180 -7.22 6.60 23.43
N SER A 181 -7.64 5.69 22.56
CA SER A 181 -7.16 5.61 21.17
C SER A 181 -7.93 4.51 20.42
N ALA A 182 -9.12 4.86 19.95
CA ALA A 182 -9.83 4.24 18.82
C ALA A 182 -11.24 4.82 18.86
N ARG A 183 -11.41 6.03 18.30
CA ARG A 183 -12.76 6.45 17.90
C ARG A 183 -13.19 5.45 16.83
N ASP A 184 -14.16 4.63 17.20
CA ASP A 184 -14.81 3.60 16.40
C ASP A 184 -15.57 4.29 15.25
N ILE A 185 -14.86 4.58 14.15
CA ILE A 185 -15.41 5.29 12.96
C ILE A 185 -16.58 4.51 12.33
N THR A 186 -16.67 3.20 12.59
CA THR A 186 -17.69 2.32 12.04
C THR A 186 -19.02 2.36 12.78
N LYS A 187 -19.05 2.78 14.07
CA LYS A 187 -20.31 2.89 14.84
C LYS A 187 -21.13 4.14 14.49
N ASP A 188 -20.52 5.12 13.84
CA ASP A 188 -21.13 6.41 13.50
C ASP A 188 -21.54 6.51 12.01
N LEU A 189 -21.57 5.40 11.27
CA LEU A 189 -22.02 5.42 9.88
C LEU A 189 -23.53 5.72 9.78
N PRO A 190 -23.96 6.72 9.00
CA PRO A 190 -25.37 7.06 8.87
C PRO A 190 -26.22 5.87 8.41
N PRO A 191 -27.46 5.69 8.92
CA PRO A 191 -28.35 4.57 8.54
C PRO A 191 -28.57 4.42 7.03
N GLN A 192 -28.43 5.49 6.27
CA GLN A 192 -28.54 5.48 4.81
C GLN A 192 -27.35 4.79 4.12
N VAL A 193 -26.17 4.75 4.75
CA VAL A 193 -25.00 4.01 4.26
C VAL A 193 -25.23 2.51 4.41
N ALA A 194 -25.72 2.09 5.58
CA ALA A 194 -26.09 0.70 5.85
C ALA A 194 -27.27 0.23 4.96
N ALA A 195 -28.26 1.09 4.73
CA ALA A 195 -29.38 0.77 3.83
C ALA A 195 -28.93 0.62 2.37
N PHE A 196 -27.93 1.38 1.92
CA PHE A 196 -27.34 1.23 0.59
C PHE A 196 -26.52 -0.05 0.45
N GLU A 197 -25.75 -0.42 1.47
CA GLU A 197 -24.95 -1.65 1.49
C GLU A 197 -25.84 -2.89 1.47
N LYS A 198 -26.91 -2.89 2.28
CA LYS A 198 -27.92 -3.94 2.26
C LYS A 198 -28.62 -4.06 0.90
N PHE A 199 -28.96 -2.93 0.26
CA PHE A 199 -29.52 -2.93 -1.10
C PHE A 199 -28.56 -3.55 -2.12
N LEU A 200 -27.25 -3.29 -2.02
CA LEU A 200 -26.25 -3.91 -2.90
C LEU A 200 -26.13 -5.41 -2.67
N GLU A 201 -26.16 -5.87 -1.43
CA GLU A 201 -26.13 -7.31 -1.12
C GLU A 201 -27.36 -8.03 -1.67
N GLU A 202 -28.54 -7.44 -1.54
CA GLU A 202 -29.81 -8.03 -2.01
C GLU A 202 -29.96 -8.00 -3.55
N THR A 203 -29.37 -7.01 -4.23
CA THR A 203 -29.56 -6.78 -5.68
C THR A 203 -28.40 -7.23 -6.57
N GLY A 204 -27.46 -8.04 -6.05
CA GLY A 204 -26.37 -8.58 -6.86
C GLY A 204 -25.20 -7.62 -7.08
N GLY A 205 -24.96 -6.73 -6.11
CA GLY A 205 -23.80 -5.86 -6.02
C GLY A 205 -23.90 -4.60 -6.90
N ILE A 206 -22.74 -3.97 -7.12
CA ILE A 206 -22.62 -2.68 -7.83
C ILE A 206 -23.09 -2.75 -9.30
N ARG A 207 -23.23 -3.96 -9.84
CA ARG A 207 -23.62 -4.20 -11.24
C ARG A 207 -25.00 -4.84 -11.39
N GLY A 208 -25.78 -4.99 -10.33
CA GLY A 208 -27.14 -5.55 -10.41
C GLY A 208 -27.15 -7.03 -10.84
N GLY A 209 -26.07 -7.77 -10.56
CA GLY A 209 -25.89 -9.15 -11.02
C GLY A 209 -25.48 -9.31 -12.49
N TRP A 210 -25.24 -8.22 -13.22
CA TRP A 210 -24.77 -8.26 -14.61
C TRP A 210 -23.25 -8.37 -14.70
N ASP A 211 -22.77 -9.02 -15.76
CA ASP A 211 -21.33 -9.07 -16.05
C ASP A 211 -20.78 -7.71 -16.50
N GLU A 212 -19.45 -7.61 -16.59
CA GLU A 212 -18.76 -6.37 -16.97
C GLU A 212 -19.15 -5.84 -18.35
N TYR A 213 -19.33 -6.74 -19.30
CA TYR A 213 -19.53 -6.40 -20.70
C TYR A 213 -20.95 -5.90 -20.93
N ASP A 214 -21.94 -6.63 -20.41
CA ASP A 214 -23.36 -6.32 -20.53
C ASP A 214 -23.69 -5.03 -19.76
N HIS A 215 -23.20 -4.90 -18.51
CA HIS A 215 -23.39 -3.70 -17.72
C HIS A 215 -22.71 -2.48 -18.34
N GLY A 216 -21.47 -2.63 -18.83
CA GLY A 216 -20.74 -1.56 -19.52
C GLY A 216 -21.43 -1.11 -20.82
N THR A 217 -21.98 -2.05 -21.57
CA THR A 217 -22.73 -1.78 -22.80
C THR A 217 -24.05 -1.05 -22.49
N PHE A 218 -24.78 -1.49 -21.46
CA PHE A 218 -25.99 -0.83 -20.97
C PHE A 218 -25.73 0.64 -20.61
N LEU A 219 -24.70 0.92 -19.79
CA LEU A 219 -24.35 2.29 -19.40
C LEU A 219 -24.01 3.18 -20.59
N LYS A 220 -23.31 2.64 -21.59
CA LYS A 220 -22.94 3.38 -22.81
C LYS A 220 -24.17 3.85 -23.58
N PHE A 221 -25.16 2.98 -23.77
CA PHE A 221 -26.40 3.34 -24.47
C PHE A 221 -27.31 4.23 -23.63
N ARG A 222 -27.43 3.95 -22.33
CA ARG A 222 -28.20 4.79 -21.41
C ARG A 222 -27.68 6.23 -21.37
N ASN A 223 -26.37 6.42 -21.25
CA ASN A 223 -25.74 7.74 -21.23
C ASN A 223 -25.90 8.47 -22.57
N ARG A 224 -25.78 7.74 -23.69
CA ARG A 224 -25.97 8.31 -25.03
C ARG A 224 -27.38 8.84 -25.25
N TYR A 225 -28.38 8.15 -24.74
CA TYR A 225 -29.80 8.49 -24.94
C TYR A 225 -30.46 9.14 -23.71
N LYS A 226 -29.68 9.49 -22.68
CA LYS A 226 -30.13 10.11 -21.42
C LYS A 226 -31.30 9.35 -20.76
N GLY A 227 -31.26 8.02 -20.80
CA GLY A 227 -32.31 7.16 -20.20
C GLY A 227 -33.67 7.18 -20.92
N LYS A 228 -33.78 7.73 -22.14
CA LYS A 228 -35.03 7.66 -22.93
C LYS A 228 -35.29 6.25 -23.43
N ILE A 229 -36.54 5.78 -23.42
CA ILE A 229 -37.01 4.44 -23.84
C ILE A 229 -36.35 3.92 -25.16
N ILE A 230 -36.03 4.82 -26.08
CA ILE A 230 -35.31 4.51 -27.34
C ILE A 230 -33.99 3.76 -27.09
N PHE A 231 -33.32 3.97 -25.96
CA PHE A 231 -32.07 3.28 -25.62
C PHE A 231 -32.26 1.77 -25.47
N ILE A 232 -33.43 1.31 -25.00
CA ILE A 232 -33.71 -0.11 -24.75
C ILE A 232 -33.60 -0.89 -26.07
N LYS A 233 -34.19 -0.35 -27.15
CA LYS A 233 -34.10 -0.94 -28.49
C LYS A 233 -32.67 -1.05 -29.00
N HIS A 234 -31.82 -0.05 -28.70
CA HIS A 234 -30.42 -0.08 -29.09
C HIS A 234 -29.57 -0.99 -28.19
N ALA A 235 -29.91 -1.10 -26.91
CA ALA A 235 -29.25 -1.99 -25.96
C ALA A 235 -29.55 -3.45 -26.27
N LEU A 236 -30.79 -3.79 -26.67
CA LEU A 236 -31.16 -5.15 -27.11
C LEU A 236 -30.30 -5.67 -28.25
N VAL A 237 -30.01 -4.82 -29.23
CA VAL A 237 -29.16 -5.21 -30.38
C VAL A 237 -27.70 -5.43 -29.96
N ALA A 238 -27.24 -4.72 -28.92
CA ALA A 238 -25.86 -4.74 -28.47
C ALA A 238 -25.59 -5.75 -27.33
N ILE A 239 -26.65 -6.23 -26.67
CA ILE A 239 -26.59 -7.20 -25.56
C ILE A 239 -27.47 -8.40 -25.95
N PRO A 240 -27.00 -9.30 -26.83
CA PRO A 240 -27.79 -10.44 -27.30
C PRO A 240 -28.10 -11.47 -26.21
N THR A 241 -27.41 -11.37 -25.06
CA THR A 241 -27.57 -12.21 -23.88
C THR A 241 -28.75 -11.80 -23.00
N LYS A 242 -29.40 -10.67 -23.27
CA LYS A 242 -30.49 -10.10 -22.46
C LYS A 242 -31.75 -9.80 -23.26
N THR A 243 -32.88 -9.95 -22.59
CA THR A 243 -34.22 -9.66 -23.10
C THR A 243 -34.62 -8.21 -22.83
N GLU A 244 -35.68 -7.74 -23.50
CA GLU A 244 -36.21 -6.38 -23.31
C GLU A 244 -36.67 -6.14 -21.87
N GLU A 245 -37.27 -7.16 -21.26
CA GLU A 245 -37.72 -7.15 -19.88
C GLU A 245 -36.53 -7.02 -18.92
N GLU A 246 -35.48 -7.84 -19.08
CA GLU A 246 -34.28 -7.74 -18.24
C GLU A 246 -33.60 -6.35 -18.34
N ILE A 247 -33.56 -5.74 -19.52
CA ILE A 247 -32.99 -4.39 -19.69
C ILE A 247 -33.86 -3.32 -19.00
N ARG A 248 -35.19 -3.50 -18.97
CA ARG A 248 -36.11 -2.60 -18.26
C ARG A 248 -35.97 -2.74 -16.75
N ASP A 249 -35.92 -3.96 -16.25
CA ASP A 249 -35.72 -4.25 -14.82
C ASP A 249 -34.38 -3.69 -14.34
N HIS A 250 -33.35 -3.81 -15.17
CA HIS A 250 -32.02 -3.25 -14.88
C HIS A 250 -31.99 -1.72 -14.91
N GLU A 251 -32.80 -1.07 -15.75
CA GLU A 251 -32.97 0.39 -15.70
C GLU A 251 -33.68 0.83 -14.41
N GLU A 252 -34.71 0.12 -13.98
CA GLU A 252 -35.40 0.42 -12.72
C GLU A 252 -34.48 0.24 -11.52
N TRP A 253 -33.72 -0.86 -11.50
CA TRP A 253 -32.66 -1.08 -10.52
C TRP A 253 -31.62 0.05 -10.56
N TYR A 254 -31.15 0.44 -11.73
CA TYR A 254 -30.11 1.46 -11.87
C TYR A 254 -30.58 2.85 -11.40
N GLN A 255 -31.85 3.21 -11.64
CA GLN A 255 -32.46 4.44 -11.11
C GLN A 255 -32.51 4.41 -9.58
N THR A 256 -32.92 3.26 -9.01
CA THR A 256 -32.94 3.06 -7.56
C THR A 256 -31.54 3.14 -6.97
N TYR A 257 -30.56 2.49 -7.61
CA TYR A 257 -29.15 2.56 -7.25
C TYR A 257 -28.63 4.01 -7.25
N LEU A 258 -28.94 4.80 -8.29
CA LEU A 258 -28.53 6.21 -8.37
C LEU A 258 -29.12 7.03 -7.21
N SER A 259 -30.42 6.89 -6.94
CA SER A 259 -31.08 7.62 -5.85
C SER A 259 -30.50 7.26 -4.48
N MET A 260 -30.25 5.97 -4.22
CA MET A 260 -29.69 5.54 -2.94
C MET A 260 -28.21 5.94 -2.79
N ASN A 261 -27.44 5.92 -3.89
CA ASN A 261 -26.06 6.39 -3.88
C ASN A 261 -25.97 7.91 -3.63
N GLU A 262 -26.91 8.70 -4.18
CA GLU A 262 -27.00 10.13 -3.91
C GLU A 262 -27.34 10.39 -2.43
N LYS A 263 -28.33 9.68 -1.88
CA LYS A 263 -28.66 9.75 -0.44
C LYS A 263 -27.48 9.33 0.44
N LYS A 264 -26.71 8.30 0.06
CA LYS A 264 -25.47 7.89 0.74
C LYS A 264 -24.45 9.04 0.75
N LYS A 265 -24.20 9.67 -0.40
CA LYS A 265 -23.28 10.80 -0.52
C LYS A 265 -23.71 12.00 0.31
N GLU A 266 -25.00 12.35 0.29
CA GLU A 266 -25.55 13.44 1.10
C GLU A 266 -25.44 13.17 2.60
N SER A 267 -25.76 11.96 3.04
CA SER A 267 -25.62 11.55 4.44
C SER A 267 -24.17 11.60 4.91
N ILE A 268 -23.22 11.12 4.09
CA ILE A 268 -21.79 11.21 4.41
C ILE A 268 -21.33 12.67 4.47
N LYS A 269 -21.79 13.52 3.55
CA LYS A 269 -21.46 14.95 3.55
C LYS A 269 -21.95 15.64 4.82
N LYS A 270 -23.23 15.47 5.18
CA LYS A 270 -23.82 16.02 6.42
C LYS A 270 -23.14 15.50 7.67
N TRP A 271 -22.76 14.22 7.68
CA TRP A 271 -22.02 13.63 8.79
C TRP A 271 -20.62 14.24 8.95
N ARG A 272 -19.89 14.43 7.85
CA ARG A 272 -18.57 15.10 7.87
C ARG A 272 -18.68 16.53 8.36
N GLU A 273 -19.64 17.30 7.86
CA GLU A 273 -19.88 18.69 8.30
C GLU A 273 -20.20 18.76 9.80
N LYS A 274 -21.02 17.84 10.31
CA LYS A 274 -21.33 17.76 11.74
C LYS A 274 -20.10 17.40 12.59
N LYS A 275 -19.30 16.43 12.15
CA LYS A 275 -18.08 16.01 12.88
C LYS A 275 -17.01 17.08 12.90
N GLU A 276 -16.86 17.87 11.83
CA GLU A 276 -15.92 19.00 11.81
C GLU A 276 -16.39 20.11 12.76
N GLY A 277 -17.70 20.43 12.78
CA GLY A 277 -18.26 21.40 13.72
C GLY A 277 -18.10 20.98 15.19
N GLU A 278 -18.33 19.70 15.52
CA GLU A 278 -18.08 19.17 16.88
C GLU A 278 -16.60 19.26 17.28
N LYS A 279 -15.68 19.10 16.33
CA LYS A 279 -14.23 19.19 16.58
C LYS A 279 -13.80 20.65 16.80
N GLU A 280 -14.33 21.58 16.01
CA GLU A 280 -14.06 23.01 16.15
C GLU A 280 -14.59 23.57 17.48
N GLU A 281 -15.77 23.13 17.92
CA GLU A 281 -16.34 23.50 19.23
C GLU A 281 -15.48 23.00 20.40
N VAL A 282 -14.96 21.77 20.31
CA VAL A 282 -14.06 21.21 21.33
C VAL A 282 -12.73 21.95 21.36
N LEU A 283 -12.15 22.27 20.20
CA LEU A 283 -10.92 23.05 20.12
C LEU A 283 -11.10 24.46 20.71
N SER A 284 -12.21 25.13 20.41
CA SER A 284 -12.54 26.45 20.96
C SER A 284 -12.70 26.42 22.49
N LYS A 285 -13.34 25.38 23.04
CA LYS A 285 -13.45 25.19 24.51
C LYS A 285 -12.10 24.99 25.17
N VAL A 286 -11.24 24.14 24.59
CA VAL A 286 -9.88 23.90 25.11
C VAL A 286 -9.02 25.18 25.04
N GLU A 287 -9.14 25.95 23.97
CA GLU A 287 -8.43 27.23 23.83
C GLU A 287 -8.90 28.28 24.86
N SER A 288 -10.20 28.34 25.13
CA SER A 288 -10.76 29.19 26.19
C SER A 288 -10.29 28.77 27.59
N GLU A 289 -10.27 27.48 27.89
CA GLU A 289 -9.79 26.95 29.18
C GLU A 289 -8.28 27.22 29.38
N LEU A 290 -7.47 27.04 28.33
CA LEU A 290 -6.03 27.36 28.37
C LEU A 290 -5.77 28.86 28.58
N ALA A 291 -6.57 29.73 27.97
CA ALA A 291 -6.46 31.18 28.16
C ALA A 291 -6.83 31.59 29.59
N GLU A 292 -7.87 31.00 30.17
CA GLU A 292 -8.25 31.24 31.58
C GLU A 292 -7.17 30.77 32.56
N ASP A 293 -6.53 29.63 32.29
CA ASP A 293 -5.47 29.09 33.15
C ASP A 293 -4.17 29.91 33.04
N GLN A 294 -3.82 30.40 31.85
CA GLN A 294 -2.71 31.35 31.67
C GLN A 294 -2.98 32.66 32.45
N GLN A 295 -4.19 33.20 32.38
CA GLN A 295 -4.56 34.42 33.09
C GLN A 295 -4.50 34.23 34.62
N LYS A 296 -4.91 33.07 35.13
CA LYS A 296 -4.79 32.73 36.57
C LYS A 296 -3.33 32.62 37.01
N GLU A 297 -2.47 32.04 36.19
CA GLU A 297 -1.04 31.90 36.51
C GLU A 297 -0.33 33.26 36.49
N GLU A 298 -0.60 34.12 35.51
CA GLU A 298 -0.07 35.49 35.46
C GLU A 298 -0.48 36.30 36.70
N GLN A 299 -1.75 36.19 37.13
CA GLN A 299 -2.22 36.84 38.36
C GLN A 299 -1.51 36.31 39.62
N LYS A 300 -1.20 35.02 39.70
CA LYS A 300 -0.43 34.46 40.83
C LYS A 300 1.00 34.98 40.83
N GLN A 301 1.65 35.00 39.67
CA GLN A 301 3.02 35.50 39.51
C GLN A 301 3.11 36.99 39.89
N GLN A 302 2.11 37.78 39.50
CA GLN A 302 2.04 39.19 39.85
C GLN A 302 1.90 39.41 41.37
N ARG A 303 0.99 38.68 42.03
CA ARG A 303 0.82 38.73 43.49
C ARG A 303 2.10 38.35 44.23
N LEU A 304 2.80 37.32 43.76
CA LEU A 304 4.06 36.88 44.38
C LEU A 304 5.15 37.95 44.26
N LYS A 305 5.26 38.61 43.09
CA LYS A 305 6.19 39.73 42.90
C LYS A 305 5.88 40.91 43.81
N GLU A 306 4.61 41.26 43.97
CA GLU A 306 4.16 42.33 44.87
C GLU A 306 4.52 42.02 46.33
N GLN A 307 4.27 40.79 46.79
CA GLN A 307 4.66 40.35 48.14
C GLN A 307 6.17 40.44 48.37
N ILE A 308 6.99 40.01 47.41
CA ILE A 308 8.45 40.09 47.50
C ILE A 308 8.92 41.56 47.54
N GLN A 309 8.30 42.45 46.78
CA GLN A 309 8.65 43.88 46.79
C GLN A 309 8.27 44.55 48.13
N GLU A 310 7.11 44.21 48.67
CA GLU A 310 6.67 44.72 49.96
C GLU A 310 7.58 44.23 51.10
N GLU A 311 7.96 42.96 51.10
CA GLU A 311 8.90 42.41 52.08
C GLU A 311 10.29 43.09 51.99
N LYS A 312 10.78 43.36 50.78
CA LYS A 312 12.03 44.13 50.57
C LYS A 312 11.92 45.55 51.12
N ARG A 313 10.79 46.23 50.87
CA ARG A 313 10.53 47.58 51.38
C ARG A 313 10.51 47.61 52.90
N GLN A 314 9.85 46.63 53.53
CA GLN A 314 9.79 46.49 54.99
C GLN A 314 11.18 46.22 55.58
N ARG A 315 11.95 45.27 55.02
CA ARG A 315 13.33 45.01 55.46
C ARG A 315 14.23 46.23 55.33
N PHE A 316 14.10 46.99 54.24
CA PHE A 316 14.87 48.21 54.04
C PHE A 316 14.52 49.30 55.06
N SER A 317 13.22 49.48 55.36
CA SER A 317 12.76 50.41 56.39
C SER A 317 13.30 50.03 57.78
N GLN A 318 13.23 48.75 58.16
CA GLN A 318 13.77 48.25 59.42
C GLN A 318 15.29 48.45 59.51
N LEU A 319 16.02 48.22 58.41
CA LEU A 319 17.47 48.44 58.35
C LEU A 319 17.83 49.92 58.54
N ASN A 320 17.07 50.84 57.94
CA ASN A 320 17.28 52.27 58.11
C ASN A 320 16.95 52.74 59.53
N ALA A 321 15.85 52.25 60.12
CA ALA A 321 15.51 52.54 61.51
C ALA A 321 16.62 52.06 62.48
N TRP A 322 17.16 50.86 62.25
CA TRP A 322 18.29 50.34 63.02
C TRP A 322 19.56 51.20 62.87
N LYS A 323 19.88 51.66 61.65
CA LYS A 323 21.03 52.55 61.41
C LYS A 323 20.89 53.88 62.15
N VAL A 324 19.71 54.51 62.10
CA VAL A 324 19.43 55.77 62.80
C VAL A 324 19.57 55.59 64.32
N GLN A 325 19.02 54.49 64.86
CA GLN A 325 19.11 54.19 66.29
C GLN A 325 20.56 53.97 66.74
N LYS A 326 21.37 53.29 65.92
CA LYS A 326 22.80 53.07 66.19
C LYS A 326 23.64 54.36 66.12
N GLU A 327 23.28 55.30 65.25
CA GLU A 327 23.93 56.62 65.22
C GLU A 327 23.53 57.47 66.42
N LEU A 328 22.27 57.39 66.87
CA LEU A 328 21.83 58.04 68.11
C LEU A 328 22.59 57.50 69.34
N GLU A 329 22.77 56.18 69.44
CA GLU A 329 23.53 55.53 70.52
C GLU A 329 25.03 55.86 70.50
N ARG A 330 25.59 56.24 69.35
CA ARG A 330 27.00 56.67 69.24
C ARG A 330 27.20 58.16 69.54
N ALA A 331 26.14 58.94 69.56
CA ALA A 331 26.15 60.38 69.83
C ALA A 331 25.83 60.73 71.30
N GLN A 332 25.44 59.75 72.12
CA GLN A 332 25.43 59.79 73.58
C GLN A 332 26.77 59.31 74.13
#